data_AF-A0A372QW00-F1
#
_entry.id   AF-A0A372QW00-F1
#
_cell.length_a   1.000
_cell.length_b   1.000
_cell.length_c   1.000
_cell.angle_alpha   90.00
_cell.angle_beta   90.00
_cell.angle_gamma   90.00
#
_symmetry.space_group_name_H-M   'P 1'
#
loop_
_entity.id
_entity.type
_entity.pdbx_description
1 polymer ?
#
loop_
_entity_poly.entity_id
_entity_poly.type
_entity_poly.pdbx_seq_one_letter_code
_entity_poly.pdbx_strand_id
1 'polypeptide(L)'
;MACSKIFSGDLPELTNEIIQYFRKDISTLYSCILINRLWCRLAIPLLWEDPFPKKDLFLSECLKNLHFIEIYLCKLNEDVKTKLYKYGVNNNLISSNSTLLFNYLSFIKYLNIDKILSSVKTWVDTVV
;
A
#
# COMPACT_ATOMS: atom_id res chain seq x y z
N MET A 1 -31.68 28.42 -12.77
CA MET A 1 -31.37 27.05 -12.29
C MET A 1 -30.08 27.07 -11.48
N ALA A 2 -30.16 27.42 -10.19
CA ALA A 2 -29.00 27.71 -9.34
C ALA A 2 -28.93 26.80 -8.10
N CYS A 3 -29.23 25.51 -8.25
CA CYS A 3 -29.34 24.57 -7.13
C CYS A 3 -28.60 23.23 -7.39
N SER A 4 -27.41 23.24 -7.98
CA SER A 4 -26.56 22.03 -8.09
C SER A 4 -25.20 22.10 -7.39
N LYS A 5 -24.86 23.22 -6.73
CA LYS A 5 -23.55 23.39 -6.07
C LYS A 5 -23.56 23.33 -4.53
N ILE A 6 -24.72 23.25 -3.89
CA ILE A 6 -24.84 23.32 -2.42
C ILE A 6 -24.98 21.93 -1.77
N PHE A 7 -25.28 20.89 -2.56
CA PHE A 7 -25.34 19.49 -2.11
C PHE A 7 -24.21 18.65 -2.72
N SER A 8 -22.95 19.05 -2.56
CA SER A 8 -21.86 18.09 -2.71
C SER A 8 -21.53 17.35 -1.43
N GLY A 9 -22.20 17.63 -0.28
CA GLY A 9 -22.37 16.75 0.90
C GLY A 9 -21.11 16.23 1.61
N ASP A 10 -19.94 16.44 1.05
CA ASP A 10 -18.66 15.98 1.54
C ASP A 10 -18.10 17.12 2.38
N LEU A 11 -18.13 16.95 3.70
CA LEU A 11 -17.28 17.68 4.62
C LEU A 11 -15.95 16.90 4.68
N PRO A 12 -14.96 17.22 3.83
CA PRO A 12 -13.71 16.47 3.78
C PRO A 12 -12.96 16.53 5.11
N GLU A 13 -13.11 17.61 5.88
CA GLU A 13 -12.54 17.76 7.21
C GLU A 13 -13.12 16.73 8.18
N LEU A 14 -14.46 16.59 8.20
CA LEU A 14 -15.12 15.59 9.06
C LEU A 14 -14.77 14.17 8.64
N THR A 15 -14.71 13.92 7.32
CA THR A 15 -14.31 12.60 6.79
C THR A 15 -12.87 12.26 7.18
N ASN A 16 -11.97 13.25 7.15
CA ASN A 16 -10.59 13.08 7.60
C ASN A 16 -10.52 12.82 9.11
N GLU A 17 -11.31 13.50 9.95
CA GLU A 17 -11.36 13.17 11.38
C GLU A 17 -11.87 11.75 11.62
N ILE A 18 -12.95 11.33 10.95
CA ILE A 18 -13.53 9.98 11.09
C ILE A 18 -12.49 8.91 10.73
N ILE A 19 -11.78 9.08 9.62
CA ILE A 19 -10.86 8.04 9.13
C ILE A 19 -9.64 7.85 10.05
N GLN A 20 -9.25 8.88 10.80
CA GLN A 20 -8.17 8.77 11.78
C GLN A 20 -8.54 7.88 12.96
N TYR A 21 -9.82 7.76 13.32
CA TYR A 21 -10.26 6.79 14.34
C TYR A 21 -10.01 5.34 13.90
N PHE A 22 -10.05 5.07 12.58
CA PHE A 22 -9.78 3.76 12.01
C PHE A 22 -8.30 3.47 11.78
N ARG A 23 -7.39 4.38 12.13
CA ARG A 23 -5.94 4.25 11.85
C ARG A 23 -5.32 2.92 12.32
N LYS A 24 -5.83 2.32 13.40
CA LYS A 24 -5.37 1.01 13.91
C LYS A 24 -6.21 -0.17 13.43
N ASP A 25 -7.36 0.08 12.81
CA ASP A 25 -8.25 -0.95 12.27
C ASP A 25 -8.08 -1.04 10.75
N ILE A 26 -7.09 -1.83 10.37
CA ILE A 26 -6.73 -2.04 8.96
C ILE A 26 -7.89 -2.64 8.16
N SER A 27 -8.71 -3.50 8.76
CA SER A 27 -9.85 -4.13 8.08
C SER A 27 -10.91 -3.10 7.65
N THR A 28 -11.20 -2.16 8.54
CA THR A 28 -12.10 -1.05 8.26
C THR A 28 -11.49 -0.09 7.23
N LEU A 29 -10.20 0.25 7.34
CA LEU A 29 -9.53 1.09 6.35
C LEU A 29 -9.55 0.48 4.94
N TYR A 30 -9.38 -0.84 4.81
CA TYR A 30 -9.50 -1.53 3.52
C TYR A 30 -10.91 -1.37 2.94
N SER A 31 -11.94 -1.51 3.78
CA SER A 31 -13.33 -1.29 3.37
C SER A 31 -13.54 0.16 2.94
N CYS A 32 -12.95 1.14 3.63
CA CYS A 32 -13.01 2.56 3.30
C CYS A 32 -12.43 2.88 1.91
N ILE A 33 -11.36 2.21 1.47
CA ILE A 33 -10.79 2.43 0.13
C ILE A 33 -11.81 2.22 -0.98
N LEU A 34 -12.74 1.28 -0.78
CA LEU A 34 -13.70 0.84 -1.80
C LEU A 34 -14.96 1.72 -1.87
N ILE A 35 -15.16 2.63 -0.92
CA ILE A 35 -16.37 3.47 -0.84
C ILE A 35 -16.42 4.47 -2.00
N ASN A 36 -15.44 5.39 -2.06
CA ASN A 36 -15.33 6.39 -3.11
C ASN A 36 -13.91 6.97 -3.21
N ARG A 37 -13.68 7.88 -4.17
CA ARG A 37 -12.36 8.49 -4.41
C ARG A 37 -11.82 9.30 -3.23
N LEU A 38 -12.68 9.94 -2.43
CA LEU A 38 -12.27 10.72 -1.26
C LEU A 38 -11.77 9.80 -0.15
N TRP A 39 -12.57 8.80 0.23
CA TRP A 39 -12.20 7.81 1.24
C TRP A 39 -10.96 7.01 0.84
N CYS A 40 -10.85 6.64 -0.44
CA CYS A 40 -9.64 6.02 -1.00
C CYS A 40 -8.39 6.87 -0.78
N ARG A 41 -8.43 8.17 -1.10
CA ARG A 41 -7.29 9.08 -0.94
C ARG A 41 -6.87 9.28 0.52
N LEU A 42 -7.82 9.22 1.46
CA LEU A 42 -7.55 9.38 2.88
C LEU A 42 -7.10 8.08 3.55
N ALA A 43 -7.65 6.92 3.14
CA ALA A 43 -7.34 5.62 3.72
C ALA A 43 -5.96 5.10 3.29
N ILE A 44 -5.58 5.30 2.02
CA ILE A 44 -4.32 4.79 1.46
C ILE A 44 -3.10 5.22 2.30
N PRO A 45 -2.91 6.51 2.65
CA PRO A 45 -1.77 6.92 3.48
C PRO A 45 -1.74 6.27 4.86
N LEU A 46 -2.92 5.98 5.45
CA LEU A 46 -3.01 5.32 6.76
C LEU A 46 -2.66 3.84 6.67
N LEU A 47 -3.13 3.15 5.62
CA LEU A 47 -2.81 1.74 5.37
C LEU A 47 -1.33 1.53 5.06
N TRP A 48 -0.70 2.48 4.37
CA TRP A 48 0.71 2.41 3.97
C TRP A 48 1.68 3.00 5.00
N GLU A 49 1.19 3.37 6.18
CA GLU A 49 2.00 3.98 7.23
C GLU A 49 2.98 2.99 7.89
N ASP A 50 2.52 1.76 8.14
CA ASP A 50 3.32 0.59 8.52
C ASP A 50 2.95 -0.57 7.57
N PRO A 51 3.68 -0.75 6.46
CA PRO A 51 3.36 -1.77 5.46
C PRO A 51 3.66 -3.20 5.91
N PHE A 52 4.36 -3.35 7.05
CA PHE A 52 4.70 -4.66 7.62
C PHE A 52 4.11 -4.76 9.03
N PRO A 53 2.78 -4.74 9.21
CA PRO A 53 2.20 -4.78 10.55
C PRO A 53 2.49 -6.14 11.24
N LYS A 54 2.34 -6.16 12.57
CA LYS A 54 2.51 -7.39 13.34
C LYS A 54 1.52 -8.45 12.85
N LYS A 55 1.91 -9.71 13.05
CA LYS A 55 1.29 -10.96 12.61
C LYS A 55 -0.08 -11.21 13.27
N ASP A 56 -0.92 -10.20 13.41
CA ASP A 56 -2.31 -10.36 13.80
C ASP A 56 -3.03 -10.98 12.59
N LEU A 57 -3.57 -12.18 12.84
CA LEU A 57 -3.92 -13.22 11.87
C LEU A 57 -4.74 -12.78 10.63
N PHE A 58 -5.42 -11.63 10.69
CA PHE A 58 -6.28 -11.15 9.60
C PHE A 58 -5.53 -10.41 8.48
N LEU A 59 -4.43 -9.72 8.80
CA LEU A 59 -3.61 -9.04 7.79
C LEU A 59 -2.86 -10.02 6.90
N SER A 60 -2.57 -11.22 7.42
CA SER A 60 -1.89 -12.27 6.67
C SER A 60 -2.68 -12.74 5.45
N GLU A 61 -4.00 -12.57 5.40
CA GLU A 61 -4.80 -12.96 4.22
C GLU A 61 -5.01 -11.81 3.24
N CYS A 62 -5.11 -10.57 3.71
CA CYS A 62 -5.19 -9.40 2.85
C CYS A 62 -3.82 -8.98 2.26
N LEU A 63 -2.72 -9.19 3.01
CA LEU A 63 -1.32 -8.90 2.63
C LEU A 63 -0.51 -10.13 2.23
N LYS A 64 -1.12 -11.32 2.12
CA LYS A 64 -0.55 -12.46 1.36
C LYS A 64 -0.12 -12.02 -0.04
N ASN A 65 -0.70 -10.94 -0.51
CA ASN A 65 -0.29 -10.18 -1.67
C ASN A 65 1.02 -9.43 -1.39
N LEU A 66 2.12 -10.08 -1.75
CA LEU A 66 3.51 -9.60 -1.77
C LEU A 66 3.73 -8.37 -2.69
N HIS A 67 2.65 -7.75 -3.15
CA HIS A 67 2.62 -6.54 -3.96
C HIS A 67 3.38 -5.38 -3.32
N PHE A 68 3.51 -5.33 -1.98
CA PHE A 68 4.35 -4.31 -1.36
C PHE A 68 5.82 -4.44 -1.79
N ILE A 69 6.40 -5.65 -1.76
CA ILE A 69 7.78 -5.89 -2.23
C ILE A 69 7.89 -5.57 -3.71
N GLU A 70 6.93 -5.98 -4.53
CA GLU A 70 6.90 -5.65 -5.96
C GLU A 70 6.88 -4.13 -6.19
N ILE A 71 6.07 -3.38 -5.45
CA ILE A 71 6.00 -1.91 -5.50
C ILE A 71 7.34 -1.28 -5.10
N TYR A 72 8.03 -1.82 -4.10
CA TYR A 72 9.39 -1.38 -3.74
C TYR A 72 10.38 -1.69 -4.86
N LEU A 73 10.35 -2.90 -5.42
CA LEU A 73 11.24 -3.35 -6.49
C LEU A 73 11.07 -2.51 -7.77
N CYS A 74 9.84 -2.12 -8.10
CA CYS A 74 9.54 -1.24 -9.25
C CYS A 74 10.26 0.11 -9.15
N LYS A 75 10.40 0.66 -7.94
CA LYS A 75 11.04 1.95 -7.64
C LYS A 75 12.57 1.88 -7.52
N LEU A 76 13.18 0.69 -7.55
CA LEU A 76 14.63 0.55 -7.46
C LEU A 76 15.32 1.09 -8.73
N ASN A 77 16.59 1.48 -8.58
CA ASN A 77 17.43 1.88 -9.70
C ASN A 77 17.62 0.71 -10.67
N GLU A 78 17.74 1.01 -11.97
CA GLU A 78 17.96 0.00 -13.01
C GLU A 78 19.22 -0.84 -12.77
N ASP A 79 20.28 -0.25 -12.20
CA ASP A 79 21.49 -0.98 -11.82
C ASP A 79 21.25 -2.06 -10.75
N VAL A 80 20.29 -1.82 -9.84
CA VAL A 80 19.93 -2.78 -8.80
C VAL A 80 19.02 -3.85 -9.40
N LYS A 81 18.06 -3.46 -10.25
CA LYS A 81 17.19 -4.39 -10.97
C LYS A 81 18.00 -5.37 -11.82
N THR A 82 19.00 -4.87 -12.57
CA THR A 82 19.90 -5.71 -13.38
C THR A 82 20.70 -6.71 -12.56
N LYS A 83 21.09 -6.36 -11.33
CA LYS A 83 21.71 -7.32 -10.39
C LYS A 83 20.71 -8.38 -9.94
N LEU A 84 19.48 -8.00 -9.60
CA LEU A 84 18.43 -8.94 -9.18
C LEU A 84 18.11 -9.95 -10.30
N TYR A 85 18.14 -9.55 -11.57
CA TYR A 85 17.98 -10.47 -12.71
C TYR A 85 19.05 -11.57 -12.73
N LYS A 86 20.31 -11.23 -12.41
CA LYS A 86 21.39 -12.23 -12.33
C LYS A 86 21.17 -13.26 -11.24
N TYR A 87 20.40 -12.92 -10.21
CA TYR A 87 20.03 -13.82 -9.11
C TYR A 87 18.73 -14.60 -9.37
N GLY A 88 18.17 -14.54 -10.59
CA GLY A 88 17.00 -15.34 -10.99
C GLY A 88 15.64 -14.70 -10.72
N VAL A 89 15.60 -13.43 -10.28
CA VAL A 89 14.33 -12.71 -10.12
C VAL A 89 13.77 -12.35 -11.51
N ASN A 90 12.54 -12.77 -11.82
CA ASN A 90 11.95 -12.57 -13.15
C ASN A 90 11.62 -11.09 -13.44
N ASN A 91 11.95 -10.63 -14.65
CA ASN A 91 11.62 -9.31 -15.21
C ASN A 91 10.13 -8.97 -15.09
N ASN A 92 9.23 -9.92 -15.31
CA ASN A 92 7.79 -9.64 -15.32
C ASN A 92 7.23 -9.15 -13.97
N LEU A 93 7.91 -9.47 -12.86
CA LEU A 93 7.54 -9.03 -11.51
C LEU A 93 8.04 -7.61 -11.18
N ILE A 94 9.11 -7.17 -11.84
CA ILE A 94 9.78 -5.89 -11.60
C ILE A 94 9.38 -4.85 -12.68
N SER A 95 9.03 -5.33 -13.87
CA SER A 95 8.75 -4.54 -15.08
C SER A 95 7.27 -4.18 -15.23
N SER A 96 6.41 -4.44 -14.25
CA SER A 96 5.06 -3.88 -14.27
C SER A 96 5.18 -2.36 -14.08
N ASN A 97 5.39 -1.66 -15.19
CA ASN A 97 5.18 -0.22 -15.37
C ASN A 97 3.69 0.13 -15.21
N SER A 98 3.00 -0.48 -14.26
CA SER A 98 1.74 0.04 -13.75
C SER A 98 2.10 1.36 -13.09
N THR A 99 1.74 2.46 -13.76
CA THR A 99 1.74 3.80 -13.19
C THR A 99 1.05 3.73 -11.83
N LEU A 100 1.84 3.66 -10.76
CA LEU A 100 1.34 3.54 -9.41
C LEU A 100 0.39 4.72 -9.19
N LEU A 101 -0.87 4.43 -8.84
CA LEU A 101 -1.90 5.45 -8.64
C LEU A 101 -1.49 6.44 -7.54
N PHE A 102 -0.66 5.97 -6.60
CA PHE A 102 -0.14 6.75 -5.50
C PHE A 102 1.36 6.57 -5.33
N ASN A 103 2.01 7.58 -4.74
CA ASN A 103 3.39 7.47 -4.29
C ASN A 103 3.46 6.72 -2.95
N TYR A 104 3.17 5.42 -2.97
CA TYR A 104 3.09 4.59 -1.76
C TYR A 104 4.33 4.69 -0.86
N LEU A 105 5.53 4.80 -1.45
CA LEU A 105 6.78 4.97 -0.70
C LEU A 105 6.78 6.23 0.20
N SER A 106 6.11 7.30 -0.22
CA SER A 106 6.06 8.54 0.56
C SER A 106 5.17 8.46 1.80
N PHE A 107 4.34 7.43 1.91
CA PHE A 107 3.40 7.27 3.02
C PHE A 107 3.97 6.45 4.18
N ILE A 108 5.08 5.76 3.97
CA ILE A 108 5.75 4.95 4.98
C ILE A 108 6.27 5.86 6.09
N LYS A 109 5.83 5.63 7.33
CA LYS A 109 6.36 6.33 8.52
C LYS A 109 7.10 5.41 9.47
N TYR A 110 6.79 4.11 9.43
CA TYR A 110 7.45 3.11 10.26
C TYR A 110 8.12 2.07 9.37
N LEU A 111 9.42 1.86 9.60
CA LEU A 111 10.23 0.90 8.87
C LEU A 111 10.92 -0.02 9.87
N ASN A 112 10.45 -1.27 9.93
CA ASN A 112 11.05 -2.30 10.77
C ASN A 112 11.88 -3.25 9.88
N ILE A 113 13.20 -3.20 10.06
CA ILE A 113 14.15 -3.96 9.24
C ILE A 113 13.94 -5.47 9.38
N ASP A 114 13.73 -5.97 10.59
CA ASP A 114 13.53 -7.40 10.84
C ASP A 114 12.29 -7.92 10.10
N LYS A 115 11.20 -7.13 10.13
CA LYS A 115 9.98 -7.47 9.41
C LYS A 115 10.17 -7.43 7.90
N ILE A 116 10.89 -6.44 7.37
CA ILE A 116 11.24 -6.37 5.95
C ILE A 116 12.02 -7.61 5.55
N LEU A 117 13.07 -7.96 6.28
CA LEU A 117 13.90 -9.13 5.99
C LEU A 117 13.06 -10.41 6.00
N SER A 118 12.18 -10.58 6.99
CA SER A 118 11.28 -11.73 7.05
C SER A 118 10.31 -11.80 5.87
N SER A 119 9.83 -10.64 5.41
CA SER A 119 8.87 -10.54 4.30
C SER A 119 9.56 -10.78 2.95
N VAL A 120 10.76 -10.24 2.76
CA VAL A 120 11.60 -10.49 1.58
C VAL A 120 11.98 -11.97 1.50
N LYS A 121 12.36 -12.58 2.63
CA LYS A 121 12.64 -14.02 2.66
C LYS A 121 11.42 -14.84 2.22
N THR A 122 10.25 -14.54 2.81
CA THR A 122 8.99 -15.19 2.43
C THR A 122 8.66 -14.98 0.95
N TRP A 123 8.87 -13.77 0.42
CA TRP A 123 8.65 -13.46 -1.00
C TRP A 123 9.56 -14.26 -1.93
N VAL A 124 10.85 -14.35 -1.61
CA VAL A 124 11.81 -15.16 -2.39
C VAL A 124 11.34 -16.61 -2.41
N ASP A 125 10.95 -17.18 -1.28
CA ASP A 125 10.46 -18.57 -1.18
C ASP A 125 9.17 -18.81 -2.01
N THR A 126 8.39 -17.76 -2.32
CA THR A 126 7.18 -17.87 -3.17
C THR A 126 7.43 -17.65 -4.66
N VAL A 127 8.53 -16.99 -5.03
CA VAL A 127 8.81 -16.53 -6.39
C VAL A 127 9.91 -17.37 -7.07
N VAL A 128 10.83 -17.92 -6.28
CA VAL A 128 11.97 -18.75 -6.71
C VAL A 128 11.72 -20.20 -6.34
#